data_AF-A0AAV4FFN5-F1
#
_entry.id   AF-A0AAV4FFN5-F1
#
_cell.length_a   1.000
_cell.length_b   1.000
_cell.length_c   1.000
_cell.angle_alpha   90.00
_cell.angle_beta   90.00
_cell.angle_gamma   90.00
#
_symmetry.space_group_name_H-M   'P 1'
#
loop_
_entity.id
_entity.type
_entity.pdbx_description
1 polymer ?
#
loop_
_entity_poly.entity_id
_entity_poly.type
_entity_poly.pdbx_seq_one_letter_code
_entity_poly.pdbx_strand_id
1 'polypeptide(L)'
;MKKVCALWIPHLLTVDQKRQRVRCATELLNIFGPQGPKRLSHIVTGDETWFPFFIIPPKRLNRMWVNGQGIRPVLLRPGFQSRKRMFTVFFNYSGQLAVDILPQDTTMSATYYIQNVLSQVKSAITAQ
;
A
#
# COMPACT_ATOMS: atom_id res chain seq x y z
N MET A 1 24.93 1.91 26.38
CA MET A 1 24.46 1.25 25.14
C MET A 1 23.12 1.84 24.73
N LYS A 2 22.87 2.11 23.45
CA LYS A 2 21.58 2.64 22.96
C LYS A 2 21.04 1.72 21.87
N LYS A 3 19.77 1.31 21.99
CA LYS A 3 19.08 0.47 21.01
C LYS A 3 18.18 1.37 20.15
N VAL A 4 18.62 1.71 18.93
CA VAL A 4 17.88 2.63 18.04
C VAL A 4 17.54 1.94 16.72
N CYS A 5 16.28 2.04 16.29
CA CYS A 5 15.88 1.70 14.93
C CYS A 5 15.75 2.98 14.10
N ALA A 6 16.35 2.99 12.92
CA ALA A 6 16.08 4.02 11.93
C ALA A 6 14.63 3.95 11.44
N LEU A 7 13.99 5.11 11.31
CA LEU A 7 12.68 5.28 10.66
C LEU A 7 12.78 4.91 9.18
N TRP A 8 11.76 4.23 8.67
CA TRP A 8 11.59 3.98 7.23
C TRP A 8 10.59 5.01 6.71
N ILE A 9 11.05 5.90 5.84
CA ILE A 9 10.21 6.88 5.15
C ILE A 9 10.15 6.43 3.69
N PRO A 10 8.94 6.26 3.09
CA PRO A 10 8.82 5.77 1.71
C PRO A 10 9.54 6.63 0.68
N HIS A 11 9.49 7.96 0.84
CA HIS A 11 10.17 8.91 -0.03
C HIS A 11 10.49 10.20 0.71
N LEU A 12 11.64 10.81 0.39
CA LEU A 12 11.99 12.14 0.88
C LEU A 12 11.28 13.19 0.01
N LEU A 13 10.22 13.79 0.56
CA LEU A 13 9.40 14.73 -0.19
C LEU A 13 10.09 16.09 -0.36
N THR A 14 10.02 16.64 -1.57
CA THR A 14 10.43 18.01 -1.86
C THR A 14 9.48 19.02 -1.21
N VAL A 15 9.88 20.29 -1.12
CA VAL A 15 9.04 21.36 -0.57
C VAL A 15 7.74 21.49 -1.38
N ASP A 16 7.81 21.39 -2.70
CA ASP A 16 6.64 21.51 -3.57
C ASP A 16 5.69 20.32 -3.46
N GLN A 17 6.22 19.10 -3.35
CA GLN A 17 5.39 17.91 -3.08
C GLN A 17 4.64 18.03 -1.75
N LYS A 18 5.29 18.60 -0.70
CA LYS A 18 4.62 18.85 0.58
C LYS A 18 3.51 19.90 0.44
N ARG A 19 3.77 21.01 -0.25
CA ARG A 19 2.76 22.05 -0.52
C ARG A 19 1.57 21.47 -1.28
N GLN A 20 1.82 20.68 -2.32
CA GLN A 20 0.77 20.05 -3.11
C GLN A 20 -0.08 19.10 -2.26
N ARG A 21 0.53 18.30 -1.39
CA ARG A 21 -0.21 17.42 -0.47
C ARG A 21 -1.11 18.20 0.49
N VAL A 22 -0.62 19.30 1.06
CA VAL A 22 -1.42 20.17 1.95
C VAL A 22 -2.59 20.77 1.18
N ARG A 23 -2.36 21.24 -0.04
CA ARG A 23 -3.40 21.78 -0.92
C ARG A 23 -4.48 20.74 -1.20
N CYS A 24 -4.11 19.56 -1.70
CA CYS A 24 -5.08 18.47 -1.98
C CYS A 24 -5.85 18.07 -0.72
N ALA A 25 -5.19 17.98 0.44
CA ALA A 25 -5.86 17.65 1.70
C ALA A 25 -6.87 18.72 2.12
N THR A 26 -6.56 20.00 1.91
CA THR A 26 -7.46 21.12 2.22
C THR A 26 -8.67 21.12 1.28
N GLU A 27 -8.46 20.87 -0.01
CA GLU A 27 -9.53 20.75 -1.01
C GLU A 27 -10.47 19.58 -0.66
N LEU A 28 -9.92 18.40 -0.35
CA LEU A 28 -10.70 17.26 0.11
C LEU A 28 -11.46 17.57 1.41
N LEU A 29 -10.83 18.25 2.37
CA LEU A 29 -11.50 18.63 3.62
C LEU A 29 -12.71 19.54 3.37
N ASN A 30 -12.61 20.49 2.44
CA ASN A 30 -13.74 21.37 2.09
C ASN A 30 -14.86 20.60 1.38
N ILE A 31 -14.52 19.62 0.53
CA ILE A 31 -15.49 18.77 -0.16
C ILE A 31 -16.21 17.85 0.84
N PHE A 32 -15.47 17.18 1.72
CA PHE A 32 -16.06 16.18 2.61
C PHE A 32 -16.59 16.78 3.91
N GLY A 33 -16.03 17.88 4.43
CA GLY A 33 -16.30 18.43 5.76
C GLY A 33 -17.79 18.55 6.13
N PRO A 34 -18.65 19.23 5.35
CA PRO A 34 -20.05 19.46 5.72
C PRO A 34 -20.93 18.20 5.81
N GLN A 35 -20.55 17.10 5.14
CA GLN A 35 -21.31 15.84 5.13
C GLN A 35 -20.38 14.61 5.20
N GLY A 36 -19.29 14.72 5.96
CA GLY A 36 -18.13 13.82 5.92
C GLY A 36 -18.49 12.34 5.86
N PRO A 37 -19.18 11.79 6.88
CA PRO A 37 -19.50 10.36 6.91
C PRO A 37 -20.31 9.89 5.70
N LYS A 38 -21.32 10.67 5.27
CA LYS A 38 -22.20 10.33 4.15
C LYS A 38 -21.51 10.46 2.79
N ARG A 39 -20.59 11.41 2.63
CA ARG A 39 -19.82 11.56 1.39
C ARG A 39 -18.70 10.52 1.29
N LEU A 40 -18.08 10.17 2.42
CA LEU A 40 -17.05 9.13 2.49
C LEU A 40 -17.63 7.73 2.19
N SER A 41 -18.89 7.46 2.53
CA SER A 41 -19.55 6.20 2.17
C SER A 41 -19.73 6.00 0.65
N HIS A 42 -19.59 7.04 -0.17
CA HIS A 42 -19.65 6.89 -1.63
C HIS A 42 -18.28 6.61 -2.26
N ILE A 43 -17.20 6.60 -1.47
CA ILE A 43 -15.86 6.36 -1.99
C ILE A 43 -15.64 4.86 -2.13
N VAL A 44 -15.27 4.46 -3.35
CA VAL A 44 -14.65 3.17 -3.64
C VAL A 44 -13.16 3.43 -3.82
N THR A 45 -12.34 2.65 -3.13
CA THR A 45 -10.87 2.73 -3.25
C THR A 45 -10.28 1.34 -3.37
N GLY A 46 -9.10 1.26 -3.96
CA GLY A 46 -8.37 0.03 -4.11
C GLY A 46 -6.90 0.30 -4.40
N ASP A 47 -6.08 -0.72 -4.21
CA ASP A 47 -4.64 -0.66 -4.44
C ASP A 47 -4.11 -2.05 -4.81
N GLU A 48 -2.96 -2.09 -5.48
CA GLU A 48 -2.26 -3.33 -5.81
C GLU A 48 -1.15 -3.63 -4.79
N THR A 49 -1.02 -4.89 -4.39
CA THR A 49 0.05 -5.30 -3.49
C THR A 49 0.58 -6.69 -3.79
N TRP A 50 1.88 -6.89 -3.55
CA TRP A 50 2.54 -8.18 -3.71
C TRP A 50 2.51 -8.96 -2.40
N PHE A 51 1.85 -10.11 -2.40
CA PHE A 51 1.87 -11.07 -1.30
C PHE A 51 2.95 -12.13 -1.51
N PRO A 52 3.99 -12.18 -0.67
CA PRO A 52 4.97 -13.26 -0.68
C PRO A 52 4.35 -14.56 -0.12
N PHE A 53 4.81 -15.71 -0.62
CA PHE A 53 4.37 -17.02 -0.11
C PHE A 53 5.02 -17.43 1.24
N PHE A 54 5.87 -16.58 1.80
CA PHE A 54 6.65 -16.84 3.00
C PHE A 54 6.65 -15.60 3.88
N ILE A 55 6.89 -15.80 5.18
CA ILE A 55 6.87 -14.74 6.17
C ILE A 55 8.19 -13.98 6.12
N ILE A 56 8.13 -12.67 5.90
CA ILE A 56 9.28 -11.77 6.01
C ILE A 56 9.31 -11.22 7.45
N PRO A 57 10.34 -11.55 8.26
CA PRO A 57 10.41 -11.04 9.62
C PRO A 57 10.56 -9.50 9.61
N PRO A 58 9.79 -8.78 10.44
CA PRO A 58 9.87 -7.32 10.48
C PRO A 58 11.24 -6.86 10.97
N LYS A 59 11.73 -5.73 10.43
CA LYS A 59 13.06 -5.14 10.73
C LYS A 59 13.35 -5.01 12.22
N ARG A 60 12.31 -4.80 13.04
CA ARG A 60 12.41 -4.64 14.51
C ARG A 60 12.89 -5.91 15.22
N LEU A 61 12.63 -7.08 14.65
CA LEU A 61 13.13 -8.36 15.18
C LEU A 61 14.64 -8.52 14.93
N ASN A 62 15.19 -7.81 13.95
CA ASN A 62 16.62 -7.83 13.63
C ASN A 62 17.42 -6.81 14.49
N ARG A 63 16.89 -6.38 15.64
CA ARG A 63 17.60 -5.44 16.53
C ARG A 63 18.66 -6.19 17.34
N MET A 64 19.92 -5.87 17.11
CA MET A 64 21.06 -6.45 17.82
C MET A 64 21.70 -5.40 18.74
N TRP A 65 22.29 -5.87 19.84
CA TRP A 65 23.09 -5.04 20.73
C TRP A 65 24.49 -4.88 20.12
N VAL A 66 24.98 -3.63 20.04
CA VAL A 66 26.33 -3.32 19.57
C VAL A 66 27.05 -2.45 20.61
N ASN A 67 28.33 -2.75 20.83
CA ASN A 67 29.21 -1.93 21.67
C ASN A 67 29.59 -0.64 20.92
N GLY A 68 30.08 0.39 21.62
CA GLY A 68 30.29 1.74 21.06
C GLY A 68 31.24 1.83 19.85
N GLN A 69 32.10 0.82 19.65
CA GLN A 69 33.05 0.68 18.53
C GLN A 69 32.65 -0.48 17.58
N GLY A 70 31.48 -1.08 17.76
CA GLY A 70 31.06 -2.30 17.05
C GLY A 70 30.58 -2.04 15.62
N ILE A 71 30.96 -2.93 14.70
CA ILE A 71 30.45 -2.94 13.32
C ILE A 71 28.94 -3.24 13.35
N ARG A 72 28.17 -2.53 12.51
CA ARG A 72 26.75 -2.78 12.36
C ARG A 72 26.52 -4.17 11.76
N PRO A 73 25.80 -5.09 12.43
CA PRO A 73 25.59 -6.42 11.91
C PRO A 73 24.73 -6.38 10.62
N VAL A 74 25.14 -7.19 9.65
CA VAL A 74 24.47 -7.35 8.35
C VAL A 74 23.64 -8.62 8.41
N LEU A 75 22.35 -8.50 8.12
CA LEU A 75 21.45 -9.65 8.02
C LEU A 75 21.00 -9.79 6.55
N LEU A 76 21.19 -10.98 5.97
CA LEU A 76 20.70 -11.28 4.64
C LEU A 76 19.17 -11.32 4.67
N ARG A 77 18.53 -10.51 3.83
CA ARG A 77 17.09 -10.64 3.58
C ARG A 77 16.87 -11.68 2.47
N PRO A 78 15.86 -12.56 2.58
CA PRO A 78 15.40 -13.34 1.43
C PRO A 78 15.18 -12.39 0.25
N GLY A 79 15.79 -12.71 -0.89
CA GLY A 79 15.92 -11.80 -2.02
C GLY A 79 14.59 -11.52 -2.74
N PHE A 80 14.65 -10.52 -3.64
CA PHE A 80 13.56 -10.05 -4.51
C PHE A 80 12.89 -11.13 -5.36
N GLN A 81 13.57 -12.25 -5.63
CA GLN A 81 13.13 -13.38 -6.47
C GLN A 81 12.24 -14.40 -5.74
N SER A 82 11.85 -14.11 -4.51
CA SER A 82 10.99 -14.98 -3.77
C SER A 82 9.58 -15.05 -4.37
N ARG A 83 8.97 -16.25 -4.43
CA ARG A 83 7.62 -16.45 -4.97
C ARG A 83 6.63 -15.48 -4.31
N LYS A 84 5.88 -14.75 -5.12
CA LYS A 84 4.87 -13.76 -4.72
C LYS A 84 3.73 -13.70 -5.75
N ARG A 85 2.53 -13.29 -5.33
CA ARG A 85 1.41 -12.95 -6.23
C ARG A 85 0.98 -11.52 -6.03
N MET A 86 0.61 -10.85 -7.12
CA MET A 86 0.01 -9.53 -7.04
C MET A 86 -1.49 -9.70 -6.82
N PHE A 87 -2.00 -9.02 -5.80
CA PHE A 87 -3.41 -8.90 -5.51
C PHE A 87 -3.83 -7.46 -5.79
N THR A 88 -5.00 -7.29 -6.35
CA THR A 88 -5.65 -6.00 -6.51
C THR A 88 -6.96 -6.06 -5.75
N VAL A 89 -7.11 -5.20 -4.74
CA VAL A 89 -8.28 -5.23 -3.84
C VAL A 89 -8.99 -3.89 -3.90
N PHE A 90 -10.28 -3.92 -4.15
CA PHE A 90 -11.18 -2.78 -4.05
C PHE A 90 -12.19 -2.97 -2.93
N PHE A 91 -12.46 -1.90 -2.19
CA PHE A 91 -13.42 -1.88 -1.09
C PHE A 91 -14.05 -0.49 -0.93
N ASN A 92 -15.16 -0.45 -0.22
CA ASN A 92 -15.82 0.78 0.23
C ASN A 92 -16.18 0.67 1.72
N TYR A 93 -17.01 1.59 2.22
CA TYR A 93 -17.45 1.58 3.61
C TYR A 93 -18.22 0.30 4.02
N SER A 94 -18.86 -0.39 3.07
CA SER A 94 -19.64 -1.62 3.31
C SER A 94 -18.76 -2.88 3.28
N GLY A 95 -17.54 -2.80 2.77
CA GLY A 95 -16.60 -3.91 2.72
C GLY A 95 -15.97 -4.11 1.33
N GLN A 96 -15.52 -5.34 1.09
CA GLN A 96 -14.84 -5.73 -0.14
C GLN A 96 -15.78 -5.71 -1.35
N LEU A 97 -15.32 -5.10 -2.44
CA LEU A 97 -16.05 -5.01 -3.72
C LEU A 97 -15.48 -5.94 -4.78
N ALA A 98 -14.16 -5.98 -4.94
CA ALA A 98 -13.50 -6.83 -5.92
C ALA A 98 -12.12 -7.26 -5.41
N VAL A 99 -11.74 -8.49 -5.75
CA VAL A 99 -10.39 -9.01 -5.53
C VAL A 99 -9.96 -9.73 -6.80
N ASP A 100 -8.93 -9.18 -7.43
CA ASP A 100 -8.24 -9.82 -8.53
C ASP A 100 -6.90 -10.36 -8.05
N ILE A 101 -6.52 -11.53 -8.54
CA ILE A 101 -5.21 -12.11 -8.28
C ILE A 101 -4.54 -12.33 -9.61
N LEU A 102 -3.53 -11.50 -9.88
CA LEU A 102 -2.80 -11.53 -11.14
C LEU A 102 -2.27 -12.96 -11.41
N PRO A 103 -2.47 -13.52 -12.62
CA PRO A 103 -1.94 -14.81 -13.00
C PRO A 103 -0.41 -14.85 -12.90
N GLN A 104 0.12 -16.03 -12.67
CA GLN A 104 1.57 -16.21 -12.60
C GLN A 104 2.21 -15.84 -13.94
N ASP A 105 3.42 -15.26 -13.89
CA ASP A 105 4.21 -14.92 -15.06
C ASP A 105 3.52 -13.92 -16.01
N THR A 106 2.57 -13.15 -15.48
CA THR A 106 1.94 -12.03 -16.17
C THR A 106 2.28 -10.70 -15.50
N THR A 107 2.11 -9.61 -16.25
CA THR A 107 2.32 -8.24 -15.76
C THR A 107 0.99 -7.50 -15.76
N MET A 108 0.77 -6.66 -14.75
CA MET A 108 -0.38 -5.77 -14.69
C MET A 108 -0.28 -4.73 -15.81
N SER A 109 -0.95 -4.99 -16.93
CA SER A 109 -1.09 -4.07 -18.04
C SER A 109 -2.37 -3.24 -17.91
N ALA A 110 -2.44 -2.11 -18.63
CA ALA A 110 -3.67 -1.33 -18.69
C ALA A 110 -4.86 -2.15 -19.22
N THR A 111 -4.62 -3.00 -20.23
CA THR A 111 -5.67 -3.88 -20.79
C THR A 111 -6.17 -4.88 -19.77
N TYR A 112 -5.26 -5.54 -19.05
CA TYR A 112 -5.62 -6.48 -17.99
C TYR A 112 -6.42 -5.77 -16.90
N TYR A 113 -5.96 -4.60 -16.45
CA TYR A 113 -6.60 -3.83 -15.39
C TYR A 113 -8.03 -3.42 -15.77
N ILE A 114 -8.25 -2.93 -16.99
CA ILE A 114 -9.58 -2.55 -17.46
C ILE A 114 -10.50 -3.77 -17.56
N GLN A 115 -10.02 -4.85 -18.17
CA GLN A 115 -10.84 -6.01 -18.52
C GLN A 115 -11.13 -6.93 -17.34
N ASN A 116 -10.18 -7.08 -16.41
CA ASN A 116 -10.27 -8.04 -15.31
C ASN A 116 -10.52 -7.38 -13.97
N VAL A 117 -9.98 -6.18 -13.71
CA VAL A 117 -10.13 -5.51 -12.41
C VAL A 117 -11.32 -4.56 -12.40
N LEU A 118 -11.30 -3.54 -13.27
CA LEU A 118 -12.33 -2.49 -13.28
C LEU A 118 -13.72 -3.01 -13.72
N SER A 119 -13.77 -4.04 -14.55
CA SER A 119 -15.02 -4.70 -14.94
C SER A 119 -15.75 -5.32 -13.73
N GLN A 120 -15.01 -5.92 -12.80
CA GLN A 120 -15.55 -6.46 -11.56
C GLN A 120 -16.05 -5.34 -10.64
N VAL A 121 -15.26 -4.27 -10.48
CA VAL A 121 -15.64 -3.11 -9.66
C VAL A 121 -16.91 -2.45 -10.19
N LYS A 122 -17.00 -2.23 -11.52
CA LYS A 122 -18.19 -1.66 -12.15
C LYS A 122 -19.44 -2.52 -11.91
N SER A 123 -19.31 -3.83 -12.07
CA SER A 123 -20.40 -4.78 -11.82
C SER A 123 -20.84 -4.74 -10.36
N ALA A 124 -19.90 -4.71 -9.42
CA ALA A 124 -20.17 -4.66 -7.98
C ALA A 124 -20.87 -3.36 -7.56
N ILE A 125 -20.48 -2.21 -8.12
CA ILE A 125 -21.13 -0.92 -7.83
C ILE A 125 -22.55 -0.86 -8.41
N THR A 126 -22.79 -1.49 -9.57
CA THR A 126 -24.11 -1.46 -10.23
C THR A 126 -25.13 -2.37 -9.54
N ALA A 127 -24.66 -3.37 -8.78
CA ALA A 127 -25.50 -4.30 -8.03
C ALA A 127 -25.96 -3.77 -6.66
N GLN A 128 -25.42 -2.63 -6.20
CA GLN A 128 -25.76 -1.96 -4.93
C GLN A 128 -26.82 -0.89 -5.16
#